data_AF-A0A330LQQ9-F1
#
_entry.id   AF-A0A330LQQ9-F1
#
_cell.length_a   1.000
_cell.length_b   1.000
_cell.length_c   1.000
_cell.angle_alpha   90.00
_cell.angle_beta   90.00
_cell.angle_gamma   90.00
#
_symmetry.space_group_name_H-M   'P 1'
#
loop_
_entity.id
_entity.type
_entity.pdbx_description
1 polymer ?
#
loop_
_entity_poly.entity_id
_entity_poly.type
_entity_poly.pdbx_seq_one_letter_code
_entity_poly.pdbx_strand_id
1 'polypeptide(L)'
;MDFTASKRNKGFTLIELVITIIVLGVLAATAVPRFIDLKDDAKKETVENFHGSLRATVRLLHMKSQIDNLLGDNVTIATDYEDNGYSRIGYGSGDLKSGLCYAEYHHTDLAQDFTVKTAGC
;
A
#
# COMPACT_ATOMS: atom_id res chain seq x y z
N MET A 1 -13.34 48.32 -39.89
CA MET A 1 -14.52 47.73 -39.24
C MET A 1 -15.09 46.74 -40.24
N ASP A 2 -15.23 45.45 -40.01
CA ASP A 2 -15.02 44.58 -38.86
C ASP A 2 -15.12 43.15 -39.44
N PHE A 3 -14.22 42.25 -39.05
CA PHE A 3 -14.26 40.84 -39.43
C PHE A 3 -15.17 40.11 -38.45
N THR A 4 -16.47 40.13 -38.71
CA THR A 4 -17.42 39.28 -37.99
C THR A 4 -17.84 38.13 -38.91
N ALA A 5 -16.88 37.25 -39.20
CA ALA A 5 -17.21 35.92 -39.71
C ALA A 5 -17.97 35.15 -38.61
N SER A 6 -19.30 35.09 -38.74
CA SER A 6 -20.18 34.31 -37.89
C SER A 6 -19.70 32.85 -37.84
N LYS A 7 -19.19 32.42 -36.68
CA LYS A 7 -18.81 31.03 -36.42
C LYS A 7 -20.08 30.19 -36.50
N ARG A 8 -20.25 29.43 -37.57
CA ARG A 8 -21.29 28.40 -37.66
C ARG A 8 -21.01 27.35 -36.60
N ASN A 9 -21.77 27.38 -35.51
CA ASN A 9 -21.81 26.29 -34.53
C ASN A 9 -22.38 25.06 -35.24
N LYS A 10 -21.50 24.18 -35.74
CA LYS A 10 -21.90 22.85 -36.21
C LYS A 10 -22.36 22.07 -34.98
N GLY A 11 -23.67 21.84 -34.88
CA GLY A 11 -24.21 20.93 -33.88
C GLY A 11 -23.72 19.51 -34.12
N PHE A 12 -23.55 18.75 -33.04
CA PHE A 12 -23.23 17.33 -33.09
C PHE A 12 -24.36 16.57 -33.79
N THR A 13 -24.02 15.61 -34.65
CA THR A 13 -25.06 14.81 -35.30
C THR A 13 -25.56 13.71 -34.37
N LEU A 14 -26.84 13.33 -34.45
CA LEU A 14 -27.39 12.23 -33.64
C LEU A 14 -26.63 10.91 -33.86
N ILE A 15 -26.17 10.66 -35.09
CA ILE A 15 -25.40 9.47 -35.42
C ILE A 15 -24.02 9.46 -34.75
N GLU A 16 -23.39 10.62 -34.61
CA GLU A 16 -22.08 10.77 -33.95
C GLU A 16 -22.18 10.45 -32.46
N LEU A 17 -23.26 10.88 -31.80
CA LEU A 17 -23.49 10.50 -30.41
C LEU A 17 -23.73 8.99 -30.24
N VAL A 18 -24.52 8.40 -31.14
CA VAL A 18 -24.86 6.96 -31.08
C VAL A 18 -23.62 6.09 -31.32
N ILE A 19 -22.80 6.40 -32.33
CA ILE A 19 -21.59 5.61 -32.59
C ILE A 19 -20.58 5.73 -31.44
N THR A 20 -20.45 6.91 -30.81
CA THR A 20 -19.54 7.09 -29.68
C THR A 20 -19.91 6.22 -28.50
N ILE A 21 -21.18 6.17 -28.10
CA ILE A 21 -21.60 5.30 -26.98
C ILE A 21 -21.45 3.82 -27.29
N ILE A 22 -21.61 3.42 -28.57
CA ILE A 22 -21.37 2.04 -29.01
C ILE A 22 -19.88 1.70 -28.90
N VAL A 23 -19.01 2.56 -29.41
CA VAL A 23 -17.55 2.36 -29.35
C VAL A 23 -17.08 2.35 -27.89
N LEU A 24 -17.54 3.30 -27.07
CA LEU A 24 -17.24 3.33 -25.63
C LEU A 24 -17.80 2.09 -24.92
N GLY A 25 -18.95 1.57 -25.32
CA GLY A 25 -19.53 0.34 -24.77
C GLY A 25 -18.66 -0.89 -25.01
N VAL A 26 -18.13 -1.06 -26.23
CA VAL A 26 -17.23 -2.17 -26.57
C VAL A 26 -15.88 -2.04 -25.85
N LEU A 27 -15.32 -0.83 -25.80
CA LEU A 27 -14.08 -0.57 -25.06
C LEU A 27 -14.26 -0.81 -23.56
N ALA A 28 -15.39 -0.39 -22.97
CA ALA A 28 -15.67 -0.63 -21.56
C ALA A 28 -15.83 -2.14 -21.26
N ALA A 29 -16.54 -2.89 -22.11
CA ALA A 29 -16.75 -4.32 -21.93
C ALA A 29 -15.43 -5.12 -21.91
N THR A 30 -14.42 -4.68 -22.68
CA THR A 30 -13.10 -5.34 -22.73
C THR A 30 -12.11 -4.81 -21.69
N ALA A 31 -12.21 -3.53 -21.30
CA ALA A 31 -11.28 -2.91 -20.35
C ALA A 31 -11.64 -3.17 -18.88
N VAL A 32 -12.93 -3.26 -18.53
CA VAL A 32 -13.37 -3.40 -17.12
C VAL A 32 -12.85 -4.68 -16.45
N PRO A 33 -12.93 -5.88 -17.05
CA PRO A 33 -12.44 -7.10 -16.41
C PRO A 33 -10.94 -7.01 -16.09
N ARG A 34 -10.14 -6.59 -17.08
CA ARG A 34 -8.70 -6.42 -16.92
C ARG A 34 -8.34 -5.35 -15.89
N PHE A 35 -9.12 -4.27 -15.78
CA PHE A 35 -8.89 -3.24 -14.78
C PHE A 35 -9.13 -3.75 -13.36
N ILE A 36 -10.08 -4.66 -13.15
CA ILE A 36 -10.32 -5.30 -11.84
C ILE A 36 -9.14 -6.21 -11.49
N ASP A 37 -8.74 -7.09 -12.42
CA ASP A 37 -7.63 -8.01 -12.21
C ASP A 37 -6.33 -7.27 -11.86
N LEU A 38 -6.00 -6.21 -12.62
CA LEU A 38 -4.82 -5.38 -12.37
C LEU A 38 -4.83 -4.69 -11.00
N LYS A 39 -6.01 -4.31 -10.49
CA LYS A 39 -6.12 -3.70 -9.16
C LYS A 39 -5.86 -4.71 -8.05
N ASP A 40 -6.38 -5.93 -8.20
CA ASP A 40 -6.18 -7.00 -7.24
C ASP A 40 -4.72 -7.47 -7.23
N ASP A 41 -4.13 -7.63 -8.42
CA ASP A 41 -2.70 -7.95 -8.58
C ASP A 41 -1.81 -6.85 -8.00
N ALA A 42 -2.10 -5.57 -8.28
CA ALA A 42 -1.36 -4.46 -7.70
C ALA A 42 -1.43 -4.46 -6.17
N LYS A 43 -2.61 -4.74 -5.59
CA LYS A 43 -2.75 -4.86 -4.13
C LYS A 43 -1.89 -6.01 -3.59
N LYS A 44 -1.91 -7.17 -4.24
CA LYS A 44 -1.08 -8.31 -3.85
C LYS A 44 0.42 -8.01 -3.95
N GLU A 45 0.88 -7.40 -5.03
CA GLU A 45 2.27 -7.01 -5.19
C GLU A 45 2.72 -5.99 -4.15
N THR A 46 1.88 -5.01 -3.79
CA THR A 46 2.22 -4.06 -2.72
C THR A 46 2.43 -4.75 -1.38
N VAL A 47 1.60 -5.74 -1.04
CA VAL A 47 1.73 -6.54 0.19
C VAL A 47 3.00 -7.39 0.15
N GLU A 48 3.29 -8.09 -0.95
CA GLU A 48 4.51 -8.91 -1.07
C GLU A 48 5.79 -8.06 -1.00
N ASN A 49 5.82 -6.92 -1.68
CA ASN A 49 6.93 -5.97 -1.62
C ASN A 49 7.13 -5.45 -0.18
N PHE A 50 6.03 -5.19 0.51
CA PHE A 50 6.05 -4.76 1.90
C PHE A 50 6.60 -5.84 2.84
N HIS A 51 6.20 -7.10 2.66
CA HIS A 51 6.74 -8.25 3.41
C HIS A 51 8.27 -8.37 3.26
N GLY A 52 8.81 -8.12 2.06
CA GLY A 52 10.25 -8.12 1.80
C GLY A 52 10.98 -7.05 2.62
N SER A 53 10.46 -5.81 2.60
CA SER A 53 10.98 -4.70 3.40
C SER A 53 10.92 -4.98 4.90
N LEU A 54 9.79 -5.51 5.36
CA LEU A 54 9.56 -5.86 6.77
C LEU A 54 10.60 -6.87 7.27
N ARG A 55 10.82 -7.96 6.53
CA ARG A 55 11.86 -8.97 6.87
C ARG A 55 13.25 -8.37 6.93
N ALA A 56 13.58 -7.44 6.03
CA ALA A 56 14.88 -6.77 6.04
C ALA A 56 15.04 -5.89 7.29
N THR A 57 14.04 -5.08 7.63
CA THR A 57 14.06 -4.27 8.86
C THR A 57 14.16 -5.13 10.11
N VAL A 58 13.38 -6.20 10.20
CA VAL A 58 13.40 -7.17 11.29
C VAL A 58 14.81 -7.74 11.46
N ARG A 59 15.45 -8.17 10.37
CA ARG A 59 16.85 -8.64 10.42
C ARG A 59 17.83 -7.57 10.92
N LEU A 60 17.65 -6.30 10.56
CA LEU A 60 18.47 -5.20 11.07
C LEU A 60 18.25 -4.96 12.56
N LEU A 61 17.00 -5.02 13.03
CA LEU A 61 16.68 -4.91 14.46
C LEU A 61 17.28 -6.07 15.26
N HIS A 62 17.25 -7.28 14.69
CA HIS A 62 17.91 -8.44 15.28
C HIS A 62 19.40 -8.15 15.47
N MET A 63 20.09 -7.71 14.42
CA MET A 63 21.52 -7.38 14.46
C MET A 63 21.82 -6.30 15.50
N LYS A 64 21.01 -5.24 15.56
CA LYS A 64 21.15 -4.19 16.58
C LYS A 64 21.01 -4.77 18.00
N SER A 65 19.98 -5.58 18.25
CA SER A 65 19.75 -6.20 19.57
C SER A 65 20.88 -7.13 20.01
N GLN A 66 21.60 -7.77 19.06
CA GLN A 66 22.78 -8.57 19.38
C GLN A 66 23.95 -7.71 19.85
N ILE A 67 24.17 -6.57 19.22
CA ILE A 67 25.27 -5.65 19.54
C ILE A 67 25.05 -5.02 20.91
N ASP A 68 23.81 -4.65 21.22
CA ASP A 68 23.44 -4.02 22.49
C ASP A 68 23.39 -5.02 23.66
N ASN A 69 23.74 -6.31 23.43
CA ASN A 69 23.70 -7.41 24.40
C ASN A 69 22.33 -7.59 25.07
N LEU A 70 21.27 -7.24 24.34
CA LEU A 70 19.87 -7.32 24.78
C LEU A 70 19.25 -8.70 24.47
N LEU A 71 20.04 -9.65 23.98
CA LEU A 71 19.60 -11.02 23.67
C LEU A 71 19.49 -11.93 24.92
N GLY A 72 19.39 -11.35 26.12
CA GLY A 72 19.33 -12.08 27.38
C GLY A 72 18.07 -12.94 27.55
N ASP A 73 18.32 -14.23 27.76
CA ASP A 73 17.47 -15.34 28.24
C ASP A 73 16.22 -15.77 27.44
N ASN A 74 15.55 -14.92 26.67
CA ASN A 74 14.48 -15.38 25.76
C ASN A 74 14.19 -14.36 24.65
N VAL A 75 15.01 -14.35 23.60
CA VAL A 75 14.73 -13.60 22.37
C VAL A 75 13.58 -14.29 21.66
N THR A 76 12.38 -13.78 21.91
CA THR A 76 11.18 -14.24 21.22
C THR A 76 11.03 -13.35 19.99
N ILE A 77 10.94 -13.96 18.80
CA ILE A 77 10.40 -13.22 17.66
C ILE A 77 8.93 -13.02 18.02
N ALA A 78 8.57 -11.85 18.53
CA ALA A 78 7.18 -11.51 18.77
C ALA A 78 6.61 -11.22 17.37
N THR A 79 6.02 -12.26 16.77
CA THR A 79 5.64 -12.26 15.35
C THR A 79 4.29 -11.62 15.10
N ASP A 80 3.46 -11.42 16.11
CA ASP A 80 2.19 -10.74 15.89
C ASP A 80 1.64 -10.18 17.20
N TYR A 81 1.53 -8.87 17.25
CA TYR A 81 0.62 -8.20 18.16
C TYR A 81 -0.26 -7.30 17.30
N GLU A 82 -1.52 -7.70 17.13
CA GLU A 82 -2.54 -6.89 16.51
C GLU A 82 -3.35 -6.15 17.58
N ASP A 83 -3.38 -4.82 17.48
CA ASP A 83 -4.20 -3.97 18.33
C ASP A 83 -4.65 -2.75 17.54
N ASN A 84 -5.96 -2.52 17.47
CA ASN A 84 -6.56 -1.33 16.84
C ASN A 84 -6.04 -1.02 15.41
N GLY A 85 -5.73 -2.03 14.60
CA GLY A 85 -5.25 -1.83 13.22
C GLY A 85 -3.72 -1.80 13.05
N TYR A 86 -2.95 -2.05 14.12
CA TYR A 86 -1.49 -2.08 14.07
C TYR A 86 -0.98 -3.51 14.20
N SER A 87 -0.16 -3.97 13.25
CA SER A 87 0.65 -5.20 13.36
C SER A 87 2.09 -4.83 13.68
N ARG A 88 2.71 -5.54 14.60
CA ARG A 88 4.08 -5.28 15.07
C ARG A 88 4.94 -6.54 14.98
N ILE A 89 6.17 -6.35 14.53
CA ILE A 89 7.19 -7.39 14.47
C ILE A 89 8.51 -6.89 15.06
N GLY A 90 9.13 -7.64 15.98
CA GLY A 90 10.28 -7.13 16.72
C GLY A 90 11.13 -8.17 17.44
N TYR A 91 12.16 -7.66 18.12
CA TYR A 91 13.13 -8.42 18.92
C TYR A 91 13.37 -7.77 20.29
N GLY A 92 13.62 -8.63 21.28
CA GLY A 92 14.04 -8.29 22.65
C GLY A 92 13.34 -9.17 23.69
N SER A 93 13.36 -8.73 24.95
CA SER A 93 12.71 -9.41 26.09
C SER A 93 11.57 -8.54 26.65
N GLY A 94 10.34 -9.08 26.71
CA GLY A 94 9.13 -8.36 27.16
C GLY A 94 8.00 -8.29 26.10
N ASP A 95 7.01 -7.43 26.32
CA ASP A 95 5.89 -7.19 25.39
C ASP A 95 6.26 -6.13 24.33
N LEU A 96 5.72 -6.23 23.10
CA LEU A 96 5.92 -5.30 21.96
C LEU A 96 5.52 -3.83 22.20
N LYS A 97 5.05 -3.50 23.41
CA LYS A 97 4.71 -2.14 23.86
C LYS A 97 5.75 -1.53 24.81
N SER A 98 6.64 -2.33 25.40
CA SER A 98 7.58 -1.88 26.42
C SER A 98 8.90 -2.66 26.33
N GLY A 99 9.97 -1.99 25.88
CA GLY A 99 11.33 -2.52 25.94
C GLY A 99 11.80 -3.38 24.75
N LEU A 100 11.03 -3.44 23.65
CA LEU A 100 11.42 -4.15 22.43
C LEU A 100 11.75 -3.21 21.28
N CYS A 101 12.69 -3.61 20.42
CA CYS A 101 12.84 -3.03 19.10
C CYS A 101 11.79 -3.63 18.18
N TYR A 102 10.93 -2.83 17.55
CA TYR A 102 9.92 -3.36 16.64
C TYR A 102 9.68 -2.45 15.45
N ALA A 103 9.29 -3.07 14.35
CA ALA A 103 8.65 -2.41 13.24
C ALA A 103 7.14 -2.54 13.41
N GLU A 104 6.42 -1.44 13.28
CA GLU A 104 4.97 -1.36 13.35
C GLU A 104 4.42 -0.98 11.98
N TYR A 105 3.31 -1.60 11.65
CA TYR A 105 2.60 -1.39 10.42
C TYR A 105 1.11 -1.16 10.72
N HIS A 106 0.57 -0.05 10.24
CA HIS A 106 -0.83 0.28 10.39
C HIS A 106 -1.60 -0.16 9.13
N HIS A 107 -2.46 -1.16 9.26
CA HIS A 107 -3.25 -1.69 8.17
C HIS A 107 -4.61 -0.96 8.10
N THR A 108 -4.66 0.15 7.36
CA THR A 108 -5.96 0.76 7.00
C THR A 108 -6.24 0.57 5.52
N ASP A 109 -7.52 0.61 5.15
CA ASP A 109 -7.99 0.45 3.76
C ASP A 109 -7.47 1.56 2.81
N LEU A 110 -6.92 2.64 3.35
CA LEU A 110 -6.56 3.86 2.61
C LEU A 110 -5.12 4.34 2.83
N ALA A 111 -4.44 3.88 3.89
CA ALA A 111 -3.08 4.26 4.20
C ALA A 111 -2.31 3.12 4.89
N GLN A 112 -1.07 2.94 4.45
CA GLN A 112 -0.17 1.89 4.89
C GLN A 112 1.01 2.61 5.54
N ASP A 113 0.88 2.93 6.82
CA ASP A 113 1.96 3.62 7.55
C ASP A 113 2.90 2.60 8.15
N PHE A 114 4.21 2.87 8.03
CA PHE A 114 5.27 2.02 8.53
C PHE A 114 6.19 2.81 9.43
N THR A 115 6.28 2.40 10.69
CA THR A 115 7.10 3.07 11.69
C THR A 115 8.06 2.07 12.32
N VAL A 116 9.35 2.43 12.40
CA VAL A 116 10.35 1.64 13.13
C VAL A 116 10.60 2.27 14.49
N LYS A 117 10.40 1.50 15.55
CA LYS A 117 10.71 1.89 16.93
C LYS A 117 11.99 1.22 17.36
N THR A 118 13.04 2.02 17.48
CA THR A 118 14.36 1.59 17.96
C THR A 118 14.72 2.22 19.32
N ALA A 119 13.84 3.03 19.90
CA ALA A 119 14.05 3.66 21.19
C ALA A 119 13.90 2.61 22.30
N GLY A 120 14.96 2.38 23.08
CA GLY A 120 14.99 1.33 24.11
C GLY A 120 15.60 0.01 23.64
N CYS A 121 16.11 -0.04 22.40
CA CYS A 121 17.40 -0.66 22.17
C CYS A 121 18.48 0.42 22.31
#